data_AF-A0A437Q477-F1
#
_entry.id   AF-A0A437Q477-F1
#
_cell.length_a   1.000
_cell.length_b   1.000
_cell.length_c   1.000
_cell.angle_alpha   90.00
_cell.angle_beta   90.00
_cell.angle_gamma   90.00
#
_symmetry.space_group_name_H-M   'P 1'
#
loop_
_entity.id
_entity.type
_entity.pdbx_description
1 polymer ?
#
loop_
_entity_poly.entity_id
_entity_poly.type
_entity_poly.pdbx_seq_one_letter_code
_entity_poly.pdbx_strand_id
1 'polypeptide(L)'
;MTDKRKTELSAQHFTELLAIARRKTIFDQSNPWYQGPETYLEAMKREIDEVVEEIPKHRACFLEDELGDLLWNYLNILLALEQQTGIDSDAVLARACKKYEDRISGIENGQLWKDIKAQQKSELLTEQQARDNKAD
;
A
#
# COMPACT_ATOMS: atom_id res chain seq x y z
N MET A 1 -7.61 -3.43 -26.43
CA MET A 1 -6.21 -3.13 -26.05
C MET A 1 -5.53 -4.46 -25.75
N THR A 2 -4.30 -4.71 -26.20
CA THR A 2 -3.57 -5.92 -25.76
C THR A 2 -3.29 -5.80 -24.27
N ASP A 3 -3.45 -6.88 -23.52
CA ASP A 3 -3.29 -6.93 -22.05
C ASP A 3 -2.01 -6.23 -21.57
N LYS A 4 -0.89 -6.51 -22.26
CA LYS A 4 0.41 -5.87 -22.05
C LYS A 4 0.38 -4.33 -22.07
N ARG A 5 -0.30 -3.72 -23.06
CA ARG A 5 -0.38 -2.25 -23.18
C ARG A 5 -1.21 -1.63 -22.04
N LYS A 6 -2.23 -2.34 -21.57
CA LYS A 6 -3.05 -1.89 -20.43
C LYS A 6 -2.23 -1.93 -19.13
N THR A 7 -1.44 -2.99 -18.93
CA THR A 7 -0.53 -3.11 -17.79
C THR A 7 0.54 -2.02 -17.78
N GLU A 8 1.20 -1.78 -18.92
CA GLU A 8 2.20 -0.71 -19.04
C GLU A 8 1.62 0.67 -18.72
N LEU A 9 0.44 0.98 -19.26
CA LEU A 9 -0.23 2.25 -18.98
C LEU A 9 -0.64 2.39 -17.50
N SER A 10 -1.10 1.31 -16.88
CA SER A 10 -1.47 1.32 -15.45
C SER A 10 -0.25 1.56 -14.57
N ALA A 11 0.89 0.95 -14.91
CA ALA A 11 2.15 1.17 -14.20
C ALA A 11 2.65 2.62 -14.35
N GLN A 12 2.47 3.22 -15.53
CA GLN A 12 2.76 4.63 -15.75
C GLN A 12 1.91 5.53 -14.84
N HIS A 13 0.59 5.38 -14.83
CA HIS A 13 -0.29 6.19 -13.99
C HIS A 13 0.01 6.04 -12.50
N PHE A 14 0.36 4.83 -12.04
CA PHE A 14 0.77 4.63 -10.65
C PHE A 14 2.06 5.37 -10.29
N THR A 15 3.03 5.36 -11.21
CA THR A 15 4.30 6.10 -11.05
C THR A 15 4.04 7.60 -11.00
N GLU A 16 3.18 8.11 -11.88
CA GLU A 16 2.76 9.51 -11.90
C GLU A 16 2.08 9.90 -10.58
N LEU A 17 1.14 9.09 -10.09
CA LEU A 17 0.43 9.35 -8.83
C LEU A 17 1.40 9.37 -7.63
N LEU A 18 2.34 8.44 -7.56
CA LEU A 18 3.38 8.43 -6.53
C LEU A 18 4.24 9.69 -6.59
N ALA A 19 4.58 10.17 -7.79
CA ALA A 19 5.31 11.43 -7.94
C ALA A 19 4.49 12.65 -7.48
N ILE A 20 3.17 12.65 -7.68
CA ILE A 20 2.26 13.66 -7.13
C ILE A 20 2.27 13.62 -5.59
N ALA A 21 2.13 12.42 -4.99
CA ALA A 21 2.16 12.24 -3.54
C ALA A 21 3.49 12.69 -2.92
N ARG A 22 4.63 12.38 -3.54
CA ARG A 22 5.95 12.87 -3.09
C ARG A 22 6.05 14.40 -3.09
N ARG A 23 5.52 15.07 -4.12
CA ARG A 23 5.45 16.55 -4.13
C ARG A 23 4.53 17.07 -3.02
N LYS A 24 3.41 16.39 -2.76
CA LYS A 24 2.46 16.74 -1.71
C LYS A 24 3.08 16.62 -0.31
N THR A 25 3.92 15.63 -0.06
CA THR A 25 4.63 15.48 1.23
C THR A 25 5.46 16.72 1.59
N ILE A 26 6.09 17.38 0.60
CA ILE A 26 6.84 18.63 0.82
C ILE A 26 5.91 19.76 1.27
N PHE A 27 4.73 19.86 0.67
CA PHE A 27 3.73 20.87 1.02
C PHE A 27 3.20 20.66 2.45
N ASP A 28 2.94 19.41 2.83
CA ASP A 28 2.37 19.03 4.13
C ASP A 28 3.23 19.43 5.31
N GLN A 29 4.55 19.37 5.16
CA GLN A 29 5.52 19.76 6.20
C GLN A 29 5.38 21.23 6.64
N SER A 30 4.78 22.08 5.81
CA SER A 30 4.60 23.51 6.08
C SER A 30 3.18 23.90 6.47
N ASN A 31 2.26 22.94 6.58
CA ASN A 31 0.83 23.25 6.62
C ASN A 31 0.12 22.74 7.90
N PRO A 32 -0.59 23.62 8.65
CA PRO A 32 -1.16 23.26 9.96
C PRO A 32 -2.21 22.14 9.99
N TRP A 33 -2.86 21.82 8.86
CA TRP A 33 -3.85 20.73 8.82
C TRP A 33 -3.21 19.33 8.89
N TYR A 34 -1.93 19.20 8.54
CA TYR A 34 -1.20 17.94 8.56
C TYR A 34 -0.65 17.67 9.96
N GLN A 35 -1.06 16.55 10.56
CA GLN A 35 -0.68 16.15 11.92
C GLN A 35 0.17 14.87 11.93
N GLY A 36 0.66 14.43 10.76
CA GLY A 36 1.36 13.16 10.61
C GLY A 36 0.54 12.11 9.84
N PRO A 37 0.99 10.84 9.82
CA PRO A 37 0.32 9.75 9.12
C PRO A 37 -1.13 9.54 9.60
N GLU A 38 -1.45 9.93 10.84
CA GLU A 38 -2.80 9.88 11.43
C GLU A 38 -3.82 10.63 10.58
N THR A 39 -3.45 11.79 10.02
CA THR A 39 -4.33 12.58 9.16
C THR A 39 -4.84 11.77 7.96
N TYR A 40 -3.95 10.98 7.35
CA TYR A 40 -4.29 10.15 6.19
C TYR A 40 -4.90 8.81 6.59
N LEU A 41 -4.54 8.25 7.76
CA LEU A 41 -5.18 7.05 8.30
C LEU A 41 -6.66 7.30 8.62
N GLU A 42 -7.00 8.47 9.14
CA GLU A 42 -8.38 8.87 9.39
C GLU A 42 -9.14 9.14 8.08
N ALA A 43 -8.50 9.80 7.12
CA ALA A 43 -9.06 9.99 5.79
C ALA A 43 -9.36 8.66 5.09
N MET A 44 -8.40 7.74 5.10
CA MET A 44 -8.58 6.40 4.53
C MET A 44 -9.80 5.67 5.10
N LYS A 45 -10.07 5.78 6.40
CA LYS A 45 -11.26 5.15 7.00
C LYS A 45 -12.55 5.72 6.42
N ARG A 46 -12.61 7.03 6.17
CA ARG A 46 -13.77 7.67 5.54
C ARG A 46 -13.93 7.18 4.10
N GLU A 47 -12.85 7.11 3.32
CA GLU A 47 -13.01 6.68 1.92
C GLU A 47 -13.38 5.19 1.82
N ILE A 48 -13.03 4.36 2.84
CA ILE A 48 -13.54 2.98 2.91
C ILE A 48 -15.06 2.99 3.03
N ASP A 49 -15.62 3.84 3.89
CA ASP A 49 -17.07 3.98 4.06
C ASP A 49 -17.72 4.51 2.78
N GLU A 50 -17.10 5.46 2.08
CA GLU A 50 -17.57 6.00 0.79
C GLU A 50 -17.56 4.94 -0.32
N VAL A 51 -16.51 4.13 -0.42
CA VAL A 51 -16.48 2.96 -1.33
C VAL A 51 -17.62 1.98 -1.02
N VAL A 52 -17.83 1.66 0.26
CA VAL A 52 -18.92 0.76 0.69
C VAL A 52 -20.29 1.35 0.32
N GLU A 53 -20.46 2.66 0.43
CA GLU A 53 -21.67 3.37 0.05
C GLU A 53 -21.92 3.36 -1.47
N GLU A 54 -20.85 3.45 -2.28
CA GLU A 54 -20.96 3.49 -3.75
C GLU A 54 -21.22 2.15 -4.42
N ILE A 55 -20.72 1.04 -3.85
CA ILE A 55 -20.91 -0.32 -4.39
C ILE A 55 -22.38 -0.63 -4.77
N PRO A 56 -23.39 -0.45 -3.88
CA PRO A 56 -24.77 -0.76 -4.21
C PRO A 56 -25.43 0.23 -5.17
N LYS A 57 -24.83 1.40 -5.43
CA LYS A 57 -25.40 2.44 -6.30
C LYS A 57 -25.11 2.22 -7.78
N HIS A 58 -24.19 1.30 -8.11
CA HIS A 58 -23.80 0.98 -9.49
C HIS A 58 -23.34 2.18 -10.32
N ARG A 59 -22.73 3.18 -9.67
CA ARG A 59 -22.21 4.40 -10.32
C ARG A 59 -20.72 4.27 -10.54
N ALA A 60 -20.33 3.62 -11.65
CA ALA A 60 -18.95 3.24 -11.91
C ALA A 60 -17.94 4.39 -11.76
N CYS A 61 -18.22 5.57 -12.32
CA CYS A 61 -17.30 6.70 -12.22
C CYS A 61 -17.13 7.25 -10.79
N PHE A 62 -18.15 7.16 -9.94
CA PHE A 62 -18.04 7.55 -8.54
C PHE A 62 -17.24 6.49 -7.76
N LEU A 63 -17.49 5.20 -8.00
CA LEU A 63 -16.70 4.13 -7.40
C LEU A 63 -15.22 4.20 -7.82
N GLU A 64 -14.93 4.58 -9.07
CA GLU A 64 -13.57 4.84 -9.54
C GLU A 64 -12.89 5.99 -8.78
N ASP A 65 -13.65 7.05 -8.45
CA ASP A 65 -13.18 8.21 -7.68
C ASP A 65 -12.84 7.80 -6.24
N GLU A 66 -13.75 7.12 -5.53
CA GLU A 66 -13.53 6.70 -4.14
C GLU A 66 -12.39 5.67 -4.00
N LEU A 67 -12.23 4.78 -4.97
CA LEU A 67 -11.08 3.87 -5.03
C LEU A 67 -9.76 4.63 -5.30
N GLY A 68 -9.83 5.73 -6.05
CA GLY A 68 -8.74 6.67 -6.24
C GLY A 68 -8.31 7.34 -4.93
N ASP A 69 -9.28 7.78 -4.13
CA ASP A 69 -9.04 8.43 -2.83
C ASP A 69 -8.48 7.45 -1.78
N LEU A 70 -8.90 6.18 -1.80
CA LEU A 70 -8.23 5.13 -1.01
C LEU A 70 -6.76 4.96 -1.38
N LEU A 71 -6.46 4.89 -2.67
CA LEU A 71 -5.09 4.75 -3.16
C LEU A 71 -4.26 5.99 -2.78
N TRP A 72 -4.82 7.18 -2.96
CA TRP A 72 -4.19 8.44 -2.60
C TRP A 72 -3.82 8.49 -1.11
N ASN A 73 -4.76 8.14 -0.22
CA ASN A 73 -4.51 8.11 1.21
C ASN A 73 -3.44 7.07 1.58
N TYR A 74 -3.42 5.89 0.94
CA TYR A 74 -2.37 4.89 1.18
C TYR A 74 -0.98 5.40 0.81
N LEU A 75 -0.83 6.03 -0.36
CA LEU A 75 0.45 6.57 -0.80
C LEU A 75 0.97 7.65 0.16
N ASN A 76 0.09 8.53 0.63
CA ASN A 76 0.49 9.54 1.61
C ASN A 76 0.84 8.95 2.98
N ILE A 77 0.14 7.92 3.46
CA ILE A 77 0.51 7.17 4.67
C ILE A 77 1.90 6.55 4.52
N LEU A 78 2.15 5.88 3.38
CA LEU A 78 3.42 5.21 3.11
C LEU A 78 4.59 6.19 3.17
N LEU A 79 4.47 7.34 2.50
CA LEU A 79 5.50 8.38 2.48
C LEU A 79 5.66 9.07 3.85
N ALA A 80 4.56 9.32 4.55
CA ALA A 80 4.61 9.89 5.90
C ALA A 80 5.35 8.97 6.88
N LEU A 81 5.06 7.67 6.85
CA LEU A 81 5.72 6.69 7.71
C LEU A 81 7.18 6.46 7.33
N GLU A 82 7.53 6.50 6.04
CA GLU A 82 8.93 6.50 5.59
C GLU A 82 9.73 7.63 6.23
N GLN A 83 9.18 8.85 6.25
CA GLN A 83 9.83 10.01 6.88
C GLN A 83 9.93 9.91 8.42
N GLN A 84 8.92 9.34 9.08
CA GLN A 84 8.84 9.37 10.55
C GLN A 84 9.45 8.15 11.25
N THR A 85 9.38 6.97 10.63
CA THR A 85 9.70 5.69 11.30
C THR A 85 10.95 5.02 10.74
N GLY A 86 11.49 5.53 9.63
CA GLY A 86 12.66 4.94 8.96
C GLY A 86 12.36 3.65 8.19
N ILE A 87 11.10 3.33 7.93
CA ILE A 87 10.76 2.33 6.91
C ILE A 87 11.17 2.85 5.53
N ASP A 88 11.41 1.94 4.61
CA ASP A 88 11.70 2.25 3.21
C ASP A 88 10.50 1.83 2.35
N SER A 89 9.94 2.78 1.60
CA SER A 89 8.78 2.55 0.73
C SER A 89 9.07 1.49 -0.35
N ASP A 90 10.28 1.44 -0.89
CA ASP A 90 10.70 0.41 -1.85
C ASP A 90 10.77 -0.97 -1.18
N ALA A 91 11.26 -1.03 0.06
CA ALA A 91 11.27 -2.26 0.84
C ALA A 91 9.84 -2.75 1.16
N VAL A 92 8.88 -1.85 1.43
CA VAL A 92 7.47 -2.21 1.62
C VAL A 92 6.90 -2.85 0.36
N LEU A 93 7.12 -2.23 -0.81
CA LEU A 93 6.64 -2.73 -2.09
C LEU A 93 7.28 -4.08 -2.45
N ALA A 94 8.61 -4.20 -2.34
CA ALA A 94 9.33 -5.44 -2.60
C ALA A 94 8.82 -6.59 -1.71
N ARG A 95 8.60 -6.32 -0.42
CA ARG A 95 8.02 -7.28 0.53
C ARG A 95 6.60 -7.67 0.14
N ALA A 96 5.76 -6.73 -0.30
CA ALA A 96 4.40 -7.02 -0.74
C ALA A 96 4.39 -7.92 -1.99
N CYS A 97 5.18 -7.57 -3.01
CA CYS A 97 5.31 -8.35 -4.24
C CYS A 97 5.75 -9.79 -3.95
N LYS A 98 6.87 -9.96 -3.21
CA LYS A 98 7.35 -11.30 -2.83
C LYS A 98 6.29 -12.08 -2.04
N LYS A 99 5.70 -11.45 -1.01
CA LYS A 99 4.73 -12.10 -0.12
C LYS A 99 3.52 -12.63 -0.88
N TYR A 100 3.00 -11.88 -1.84
CA TYR A 100 1.83 -12.30 -2.60
C TYR A 100 2.17 -13.23 -3.76
N GLU A 101 3.32 -13.07 -4.41
CA GLU A 101 3.83 -14.07 -5.38
C GLU A 101 3.95 -15.43 -4.71
N ASP A 102 4.69 -15.53 -3.60
CA ASP A 102 4.88 -16.78 -2.85
C ASP A 102 3.54 -17.43 -2.45
N ARG A 103 2.53 -16.61 -2.12
CA ARG A 103 1.19 -17.10 -1.77
C ARG A 103 0.42 -17.64 -2.95
N ILE A 104 0.43 -16.93 -4.07
CA ILE A 104 -0.27 -17.35 -5.28
C ILE A 104 0.40 -18.60 -5.85
N SER A 105 1.72 -18.60 -6.03
CA SER A 105 2.46 -19.78 -6.50
C SER A 105 2.28 -20.97 -5.56
N GLY A 106 2.23 -20.75 -4.24
CA GLY A 106 1.97 -21.82 -3.29
C GLY A 106 0.58 -22.44 -3.43
N ILE A 107 -0.47 -21.61 -3.60
CA ILE A 107 -1.83 -22.10 -3.88
C ILE A 107 -1.86 -22.90 -5.19
N GLU A 108 -1.23 -22.39 -6.25
CA GLU A 108 -1.16 -23.07 -7.55
C GLU A 108 -0.48 -24.44 -7.47
N ASN A 109 0.43 -24.61 -6.50
CA ASN A 109 1.13 -25.86 -6.20
C ASN A 109 0.45 -26.70 -5.10
N GLY A 110 -0.79 -26.37 -4.72
CA GLY A 110 -1.59 -27.17 -3.78
C GLY A 110 -1.28 -26.95 -2.30
N GLN A 111 -0.52 -25.91 -1.96
CA GLN A 111 -0.31 -25.52 -0.56
C GLN A 111 -1.52 -24.76 -0.01
N LEU A 112 -1.78 -24.86 1.29
CA LEU A 112 -2.85 -24.10 1.92
C LEU A 112 -2.37 -22.68 2.23
N TRP A 113 -3.19 -21.67 1.91
CA TRP A 113 -2.92 -20.27 2.22
C TRP A 113 -2.53 -20.02 3.69
N LYS A 114 -3.17 -20.75 4.62
CA LYS A 114 -2.87 -20.66 6.06
C LYS A 114 -1.44 -21.11 6.39
N ASP A 115 -0.92 -22.11 5.68
CA ASP A 115 0.40 -22.69 5.94
C ASP A 115 1.49 -21.76 5.39
N ILE A 116 1.29 -21.21 4.18
CA ILE A 116 2.18 -20.20 3.60
C ILE A 116 2.24 -18.96 4.51
N LYS A 117 1.09 -18.49 5.02
CA LYS A 117 1.06 -17.36 5.97
C LYS A 117 1.80 -17.67 7.27
N ALA A 118 1.69 -18.89 7.79
CA ALA A 118 2.40 -19.30 8.99
C ALA A 118 3.92 -19.30 8.79
N GLN A 119 4.38 -19.84 7.66
CA GLN A 119 5.80 -19.80 7.28
C GLN A 119 6.32 -18.37 7.16
N GLN A 120 5.63 -17.51 6.38
CA GLN A 120 6.03 -16.10 6.21
C GLN A 120 6.08 -15.34 7.55
N LYS A 121 5.17 -15.63 8.47
CA LYS A 121 5.20 -15.05 9.82
C LYS A 121 6.42 -15.51 10.61
N SER A 122 6.79 -16.78 10.51
CA SER A 122 7.99 -17.32 11.14
C SER A 122 9.26 -16.66 10.57
N GLU A 123 9.34 -16.49 9.25
CA GLU A 123 10.47 -15.83 8.59
C GLU A 123 10.64 -14.38 9.04
N LEU A 124 9.53 -13.63 9.17
CA LEU A 124 9.57 -12.27 9.70
C LEU A 124 10.04 -12.20 11.16
N LEU A 125 9.65 -13.16 12.00
CA LEU A 125 10.12 -13.24 13.38
C LEU A 125 11.63 -13.52 13.45
N THR A 126 12.13 -14.42 12.61
CA THR A 126 13.57 -14.69 12.49
C THR A 126 14.33 -13.45 12.02
N GLU A 127 13.79 -12.71 11.05
CA GLU A 127 14.38 -11.45 10.59
C GLU A 127 14.45 -10.41 11.73
N GLN A 128 13.37 -10.26 12.50
CA GLN A 128 13.34 -9.34 13.64
C GLN A 128 14.40 -9.70 14.69
N GLN A 129 14.47 -10.98 15.09
CA GLN A 129 15.48 -11.44 16.04
C GLN A 129 16.90 -11.17 15.55
N ALA A 130 17.16 -11.37 14.25
CA ALA A 130 18.46 -11.08 13.66
C ALA A 130 18.79 -9.58 13.62
N ARG A 131 17.79 -8.69 13.57
CA ARG A 131 17.97 -7.24 13.68
C ARG A 131 18.26 -6.82 15.11
N ASP A 132 17.51 -7.36 16.07
CA ASP A 132 17.69 -7.08 17.50
C ASP A 132 19.12 -7.47 17.94
N ASN A 133 19.58 -8.66 17.57
CA ASN A 133 20.94 -9.15 17.88
C ASN A 133 22.09 -8.35 17.21
N LYS A 134 21.79 -7.50 16.22
CA LYS A 134 22.80 -6.61 15.59
C LYS A 134 22.81 -5.21 16.20
N ALA A 135 21.78 -4.87 16.99
CA ALA A 135 21.67 -3.60 17.68
C ALA A 135 22.32 -3.65 19.09
N ASP A 136 22.53 -4.85 19.62
CA ASP A 136 23.32 -5.16 20.83
C ASP A 136 24.84 -5.26 20.52
#